data_AF-A0A225D647-F1
#
_entry.id   AF-A0A225D647-F1
#
_cell.length_a   1.000
_cell.length_b   1.000
_cell.length_c   1.000
_cell.angle_alpha   90.00
_cell.angle_beta   90.00
_cell.angle_gamma   90.00
#
_symmetry.space_group_name_H-M   'P 1'
#
loop_
_entity.id
_entity.type
_entity.pdbx_description
1 polymer ?
#
loop_
_entity_poly.entity_id
_entity_poly.type
_entity_poly.pdbx_seq_one_letter_code
_entity_poly.pdbx_strand_id
1 'polypeptide(L)'
;MPQSIFFDFNLPNSATWFYFALFLAIALFFQFTRFFSLRNWDLLGLFLFVPGFLLIQESHQLSTTQPAVGQGSVATNTGDAPKPEVGDGRAERERLIGYGWLLGASLFWFVRCLIDLATIRRPLITPNLTTPALFLFGAALFVCLSAVAFSRPSNPWDDTVGKRPAVLASVQAGAAHMVAQTQPAGPAAWSDAMFWVERTFAMVCHAAVVTALVLIGAKQFNDTPTGVAAGIIYLLIPYTAFHVGQVHHVWPAALVVWSVYTFRRPLLAGSLMGVAIGTTFFPVLLLPVWLQFYRGRGTGRFLLGLSVTSVVGLAATLLLVKTTGQFPDGVWRTLNLSDWQPWKVPTAESIWTGANWAYRLPVFIVYAGFVITSFLWPPVRNLGQLVAVSAAVQIGVQFWFADRGGLYVLWYAPLLVLVVLRPNLADLQPPLPRPWPRFVVRVGRWLLNRIPTGGITRRVPVMAIR
;
A
#
# COMPACT_ATOMS: atom_id res chain seq x y z
N MET A 1 -34.04 12.97 23.54
CA MET A 1 -34.56 11.61 23.77
C MET A 1 -33.42 10.75 24.29
N PRO A 2 -33.62 9.87 25.29
CA PRO A 2 -32.59 8.93 25.70
C PRO A 2 -32.19 8.07 24.49
N GLN A 3 -30.90 7.91 24.23
CA GLN A 3 -30.42 7.04 23.17
C GLN A 3 -30.86 5.61 23.48
N SER A 4 -31.52 4.97 22.52
CA SER A 4 -31.95 3.57 22.64
C SER A 4 -30.74 2.65 22.52
N ILE A 5 -30.68 1.61 23.37
CA ILE A 5 -29.61 0.60 23.34
C ILE A 5 -29.48 -0.09 21.98
N PHE A 6 -30.55 -0.13 21.17
CA PHE A 6 -30.52 -0.67 19.81
C PHE A 6 -29.70 0.17 18.83
N PHE A 7 -29.36 1.41 19.19
CA PHE A 7 -28.52 2.32 18.41
C PHE A 7 -27.18 2.64 19.11
N ASP A 8 -26.90 2.05 20.27
CA ASP A 8 -25.64 2.20 20.99
C ASP A 8 -24.59 1.21 20.46
N PHE A 9 -24.07 1.52 19.26
CA PHE A 9 -23.06 0.69 18.60
C PHE A 9 -21.65 1.06 19.05
N ASN A 10 -21.17 0.37 20.09
CA ASN A 10 -19.77 0.46 20.49
C ASN A 10 -18.87 -0.32 19.54
N LEU A 11 -18.06 0.40 18.76
CA LEU A 11 -17.10 -0.21 17.84
C LEU A 11 -16.01 -0.95 18.64
N PRO A 12 -15.60 -2.16 18.21
CA PRO A 12 -14.53 -2.89 18.88
C PRO A 12 -13.22 -2.11 18.81
N ASN A 13 -12.50 -2.08 19.94
CA ASN A 13 -11.16 -1.52 19.99
C ASN A 13 -10.18 -2.39 19.16
N SER A 14 -8.97 -1.85 18.89
CA SER A 14 -7.98 -2.49 18.02
C SER A 14 -7.57 -3.90 18.49
N ALA A 15 -7.44 -4.11 19.80
CA ALA A 15 -7.07 -5.40 20.38
C ALA A 15 -8.21 -6.43 20.25
N THR A 16 -9.46 -6.03 20.53
CA THR A 16 -10.63 -6.90 20.33
C THR A 16 -10.75 -7.34 18.88
N TRP A 17 -10.56 -6.40 17.94
CA TRP A 17 -10.57 -6.73 16.51
C TRP A 17 -9.48 -7.72 16.14
N PHE A 18 -8.27 -7.55 16.69
CA PHE A 18 -7.16 -8.47 16.49
C PHE A 18 -7.52 -9.91 16.88
N TYR A 19 -7.98 -10.12 18.12
CA TYR A 19 -8.27 -11.47 18.61
C TYR A 19 -9.42 -12.13 17.84
N PHE A 20 -10.51 -11.39 17.58
CA PHE A 20 -11.62 -11.93 16.80
C PHE A 20 -11.23 -12.25 15.37
N ALA A 21 -10.48 -11.38 14.70
CA ALA A 21 -9.99 -11.62 13.36
C ALA A 21 -9.04 -12.83 13.31
N LEU A 22 -8.16 -12.99 14.31
CA LEU A 22 -7.23 -14.11 14.40
C LEU A 22 -7.97 -15.44 14.57
N PHE A 23 -8.89 -15.53 15.54
CA PHE A 23 -9.66 -16.75 15.76
C PHE A 23 -10.50 -17.12 14.54
N LEU A 24 -11.09 -16.12 13.89
CA LEU A 24 -11.89 -16.32 12.69
C LEU A 24 -11.03 -16.75 11.49
N ALA A 25 -9.83 -16.17 11.32
CA ALA A 25 -8.90 -16.60 10.28
C ALA A 25 -8.48 -18.06 10.50
N ILE A 26 -8.22 -18.45 11.75
CA ILE A 26 -7.90 -19.84 12.11
C ILE A 26 -9.10 -20.74 11.79
N ALA A 27 -10.29 -20.40 12.25
CA ALA A 27 -11.49 -21.20 12.03
C ALA A 27 -11.81 -21.39 10.54
N LEU A 28 -11.62 -20.35 9.72
CA LEU A 28 -12.02 -20.35 8.31
C LEU A 28 -10.96 -20.94 7.37
N PHE A 29 -9.66 -20.78 7.66
CA PHE A 29 -8.60 -21.05 6.69
C PHE A 29 -7.48 -21.99 7.19
N PHE A 30 -7.43 -22.28 8.48
CA PHE A 30 -6.44 -23.21 9.03
C PHE A 30 -6.82 -24.65 8.70
N GLN A 31 -5.90 -25.45 8.18
CA GLN A 31 -6.12 -26.90 8.10
C GLN A 31 -5.58 -27.59 9.33
N PHE A 32 -6.50 -28.14 10.12
CA PHE A 32 -6.20 -28.85 11.36
C PHE A 32 -5.50 -30.19 11.13
N THR A 33 -5.67 -30.82 9.96
CA THR A 33 -4.98 -32.07 9.60
C THR A 33 -3.47 -31.88 9.35
N ARG A 34 -3.02 -30.66 9.09
CA ARG A 34 -1.61 -30.33 8.79
C ARG A 34 -1.18 -29.08 9.55
N PHE A 35 -1.15 -29.19 10.87
CA PHE A 35 -0.93 -28.08 11.79
C PHE A 35 0.31 -27.25 11.43
N PHE A 36 1.48 -27.88 11.28
CA PHE A 36 2.77 -27.22 10.98
C PHE A 36 3.01 -26.93 9.50
N SER A 37 1.95 -26.87 8.68
CA SER A 37 2.13 -26.51 7.26
C SER A 37 2.65 -25.07 7.13
N LEU A 38 3.57 -24.86 6.18
CA LEU A 38 4.06 -23.53 5.80
C LEU A 38 2.91 -22.55 5.54
N ARG A 39 1.78 -23.04 5.01
CA ARG A 39 0.58 -22.24 4.79
C ARG A 39 -0.05 -21.74 6.09
N ASN A 40 -0.22 -22.61 7.08
CA ASN A 40 -0.79 -22.20 8.37
C ASN A 40 0.11 -21.17 9.06
N TRP A 41 1.44 -21.32 8.93
CA TRP A 41 2.41 -20.31 9.39
C TRP A 41 2.32 -19.01 8.60
N ASP A 42 2.19 -19.07 7.27
CA ASP A 42 1.98 -17.88 6.44
C ASP A 42 0.68 -17.13 6.84
N LEU A 43 -0.40 -17.87 7.14
CA LEU A 43 -1.68 -17.31 7.60
C LEU A 43 -1.54 -16.60 8.95
N LEU A 44 -0.88 -17.23 9.94
CA LEU A 44 -0.58 -16.61 11.23
C LEU A 44 0.37 -15.42 11.07
N GLY A 45 1.33 -15.51 10.15
CA GLY A 45 2.27 -14.44 9.83
C GLY A 45 1.60 -13.15 9.36
N LEU A 46 0.38 -13.22 8.79
CA LEU A 46 -0.37 -12.02 8.39
C LEU A 46 -0.79 -11.18 9.60
N PHE A 47 -0.84 -11.79 10.78
CA PHE A 47 -1.15 -11.12 12.04
C PHE A 47 0.11 -10.64 12.78
N LEU A 48 1.31 -10.93 12.28
CA LEU A 48 2.56 -10.60 12.94
C LEU A 48 2.78 -9.09 13.11
N PHE A 49 2.18 -8.25 12.26
CA PHE A 49 2.30 -6.79 12.39
C PHE A 49 1.51 -6.22 13.58
N VAL A 50 0.45 -6.91 14.03
CA VAL A 50 -0.55 -6.35 14.93
C VAL A 50 0.00 -5.96 16.30
N PRO A 51 0.86 -6.77 16.96
CA PRO A 51 1.47 -6.34 18.23
C PRO A 51 2.24 -5.02 18.09
N GLY A 52 2.98 -4.81 16.99
CA GLY A 52 3.68 -3.56 16.72
C GLY A 52 2.74 -2.35 16.57
N PHE A 53 1.61 -2.52 15.87
CA PHE A 53 0.56 -1.50 15.79
C PHE A 53 -0.03 -1.15 17.16
N LEU A 54 -0.32 -2.16 17.98
CA LEU A 54 -0.91 -1.95 19.30
C LEU A 54 0.06 -1.24 20.25
N LEU A 55 1.35 -1.60 20.23
CA LEU A 55 2.38 -0.93 21.03
C LEU A 55 2.56 0.54 20.64
N ILE A 56 2.53 0.84 19.35
CA ILE A 56 2.58 2.23 18.89
C ILE A 56 1.32 2.96 19.37
N GLN A 57 0.14 2.39 19.17
CA GLN A 57 -1.10 2.99 19.65
C GLN A 57 -1.09 3.25 21.16
N GLU A 58 -0.61 2.30 21.97
CA GLU A 58 -0.45 2.44 23.42
C GLU A 58 0.53 3.57 23.76
N SER A 59 1.68 3.63 23.10
CA SER A 59 2.68 4.68 23.32
C SER A 59 2.11 6.09 23.13
N HIS A 60 1.24 6.28 22.14
CA HIS A 60 0.57 7.56 21.93
C HIS A 60 -0.48 7.87 22.99
N GLN A 61 -1.23 6.86 23.44
CA GLN A 61 -2.20 7.05 24.53
C GLN A 61 -1.49 7.48 25.82
N LEU A 62 -0.34 6.87 26.13
CA LEU A 62 0.52 7.26 27.25
C LEU A 62 0.99 8.71 27.12
N SER A 63 1.47 9.12 25.94
CA SER A 63 1.90 10.50 25.69
C SER A 63 0.78 11.53 25.80
N THR A 64 -0.48 11.15 25.51
CA THR A 64 -1.63 12.07 25.66
C THR A 64 -2.17 12.17 27.08
N THR A 65 -1.94 11.14 27.91
CA THR A 65 -2.49 11.06 29.29
C THR A 65 -1.50 11.63 30.32
N GLN A 66 -0.23 11.80 29.95
CA GLN A 66 0.71 12.56 30.79
C GLN A 66 0.23 14.02 30.90
N PRO A 67 -0.04 14.53 32.11
CA PRO A 67 -0.21 15.96 32.28
C PRO A 67 1.08 16.64 31.84
N ALA A 68 0.97 17.78 31.16
CA ALA A 68 2.11 18.64 30.86
C ALA A 68 2.76 19.06 32.18
N VAL A 69 3.73 18.28 32.67
CA VAL A 69 4.55 18.65 33.81
C VAL A 69 5.47 19.78 33.33
N GLY A 70 5.01 21.01 33.56
CA GLY A 70 5.86 22.19 33.73
C GLY A 70 6.49 22.82 32.48
N GLN A 71 5.69 23.55 31.68
CA GLN A 71 6.21 24.75 30.97
C GLN A 71 5.57 26.06 31.46
N GLY A 72 4.94 26.03 32.64
CA GLY A 72 4.39 27.20 33.31
C GLY A 72 4.55 27.11 34.82
N SER A 73 5.79 26.97 35.31
CA SER A 73 6.09 27.26 36.71
C SER A 73 6.82 28.61 36.75
N VAL A 74 6.10 29.61 37.23
CA VAL A 74 6.69 30.83 37.78
C VAL A 74 7.74 30.36 38.80
N ALA A 75 8.99 30.77 38.61
CA ALA A 75 10.08 30.47 39.50
C ALA A 75 9.82 31.07 40.89
N THR A 76 9.29 30.27 41.82
CA THR A 76 9.44 30.51 43.25
C THR A 76 10.67 29.75 43.72
N ASN A 77 11.71 30.52 44.05
CA ASN A 77 12.95 30.03 44.63
C ASN A 77 12.71 29.43 46.02
N THR A 78 12.58 28.10 46.10
CA THR A 78 12.82 27.35 47.34
C THR A 78 13.65 26.11 46.99
N GLY A 79 14.85 26.06 47.56
CA GLY A 79 15.95 25.18 47.17
C GLY A 79 15.83 23.73 47.62
N ASP A 80 14.79 23.05 47.16
CA ASP A 80 14.75 21.58 47.12
C ASP A 80 14.28 21.18 45.72
N ALA A 81 15.25 20.93 44.84
CA ALA A 81 14.98 20.45 43.50
C ALA A 81 14.32 19.06 43.61
N PRO A 82 13.10 18.85 43.09
CA PRO A 82 12.59 17.51 42.94
C PRO A 82 13.52 16.79 41.96
N LYS A 83 14.10 15.67 42.38
CA LYS A 83 14.79 14.75 41.46
C LYS A 83 13.87 14.52 40.26
N PRO A 84 14.37 14.53 39.01
CA PRO A 84 13.56 14.19 37.86
C PRO A 84 12.98 12.80 38.10
N GLU A 85 11.67 12.72 38.35
CA GLU A 85 10.98 11.45 38.49
C GLU A 85 11.17 10.66 37.19
N VAL A 86 11.44 9.37 37.32
CA VAL A 86 11.77 8.40 36.26
C VAL A 86 10.51 8.08 35.42
N GLY A 87 9.81 9.10 34.94
CA GLY A 87 8.49 9.00 34.33
C GLY A 87 8.44 8.94 32.81
N ASP A 88 9.51 9.33 32.09
CA ASP A 88 9.35 9.78 30.68
C ASP A 88 9.90 8.85 29.59
N GLY A 89 10.48 7.70 29.97
CA GLY A 89 11.04 6.75 28.99
C GLY A 89 10.07 5.68 28.50
N ARG A 90 8.89 5.53 29.10
CA ARG A 90 7.99 4.40 28.79
C ARG A 90 7.36 4.52 27.42
N ALA A 91 6.73 5.66 27.10
CA ALA A 91 6.09 5.89 25.81
C ALA A 91 7.11 5.81 24.66
N GLU A 92 8.27 6.44 24.82
CA GLU A 92 9.35 6.37 23.84
C GLU A 92 9.86 4.93 23.65
N ARG A 93 10.06 4.17 24.74
CA ARG A 93 10.47 2.76 24.68
C ARG A 93 9.42 1.89 23.99
N GLU A 94 8.14 2.03 24.32
CA GLU A 94 7.06 1.28 23.67
C GLU A 94 6.97 1.61 22.18
N ARG A 95 7.13 2.88 21.81
CA ARG A 95 7.19 3.32 20.42
C ARG A 95 8.37 2.68 19.68
N LEU A 96 9.57 2.70 20.27
CA LEU A 96 10.77 2.08 19.71
C LEU A 96 10.60 0.57 19.52
N ILE A 97 10.06 -0.13 20.52
CA ILE A 97 9.78 -1.57 20.44
C ILE A 97 8.71 -1.83 19.37
N GLY A 98 7.66 -1.01 19.31
CA GLY A 98 6.61 -1.11 18.31
C GLY A 98 7.12 -1.00 16.88
N TYR A 99 7.91 0.04 16.57
CA TYR A 99 8.55 0.16 15.26
C TYR A 99 9.56 -0.97 14.98
N GLY A 100 10.37 -1.35 15.98
CA GLY A 100 11.29 -2.49 15.87
C GLY A 100 10.56 -3.79 15.53
N TRP A 101 9.41 -4.04 16.14
CA TRP A 101 8.55 -5.18 15.88
C TRP A 101 7.97 -5.15 14.46
N LEU A 102 7.47 -3.99 14.02
CA LEU A 102 6.96 -3.83 12.65
C LEU A 102 8.05 -4.10 11.61
N LEU A 103 9.28 -3.61 11.82
CA LEU A 103 10.40 -3.91 10.95
C LEU A 103 10.82 -5.38 11.01
N GLY A 104 10.76 -6.02 12.18
CA GLY A 104 10.95 -7.47 12.31
C GLY A 104 9.92 -8.26 11.52
N ALA A 105 8.64 -7.87 11.59
CA ALA A 105 7.56 -8.47 10.81
C ALA A 105 7.74 -8.23 9.30
N SER A 106 8.17 -7.02 8.91
CA SER A 106 8.56 -6.72 7.53
C SER A 106 9.73 -7.59 7.08
N LEU A 107 10.75 -7.81 7.91
CA LEU A 107 11.89 -8.67 7.57
C LEU A 107 11.46 -10.12 7.37
N PHE A 108 10.60 -10.64 8.25
CA PHE A 108 10.00 -11.96 8.08
C PHE A 108 9.33 -12.10 6.71
N TRP A 109 8.44 -11.15 6.35
CA TRP A 109 7.73 -11.19 5.08
C TRP A 109 8.63 -10.94 3.87
N PHE A 110 9.62 -10.06 3.98
CA PHE A 110 10.62 -9.80 2.94
C PHE A 110 11.39 -11.09 2.60
N VAL A 111 11.97 -11.73 3.62
CA VAL A 111 12.68 -13.01 3.46
C VAL A 111 11.75 -14.08 2.93
N ARG A 112 10.51 -14.14 3.44
CA ARG A 112 9.51 -15.11 3.01
C ARG A 112 9.15 -14.97 1.52
N CYS A 113 9.05 -13.74 1.00
CA CYS A 113 8.85 -13.46 -0.42
C CYS A 113 10.04 -13.88 -1.28
N LEU A 114 11.27 -13.82 -0.76
CA LEU A 114 12.46 -14.31 -1.47
C LEU A 114 12.54 -15.85 -1.48
N ILE A 115 12.25 -16.50 -0.35
CA ILE A 115 12.15 -17.97 -0.25
C ILE A 115 11.09 -18.51 -1.22
N ASP A 116 10.01 -17.75 -1.39
CA ASP A 116 8.91 -18.09 -2.30
C ASP A 116 9.31 -18.19 -3.78
N LEU A 117 10.48 -17.65 -4.16
CA LEU A 117 11.05 -17.81 -5.50
C LEU A 117 11.62 -19.22 -5.71
N ALA A 118 12.00 -19.92 -4.64
CA ALA A 118 12.51 -21.29 -4.66
C ALA A 118 11.41 -22.35 -4.46
N THR A 119 10.23 -21.98 -3.94
CA THR A 119 9.15 -22.93 -3.67
C THR A 119 8.33 -23.25 -4.93
N ILE A 120 8.42 -24.49 -5.41
CA ILE A 120 7.77 -24.93 -6.68
C ILE A 120 6.34 -25.45 -6.47
N ARG A 121 6.05 -26.07 -5.32
CA ARG A 121 4.75 -26.72 -5.06
C ARG A 121 4.08 -26.10 -3.83
N ARG A 122 2.81 -25.70 -3.99
CA ARG A 122 1.92 -25.35 -2.89
C ARG A 122 0.61 -26.13 -3.03
N PRO A 123 0.12 -26.78 -1.95
CA PRO A 123 -1.23 -27.31 -1.95
C PRO A 123 -2.24 -26.15 -2.03
N LEU A 124 -3.29 -26.33 -2.84
CA LEU A 124 -4.42 -25.40 -2.93
C LEU A 124 -5.06 -25.19 -1.55
N ILE A 125 -5.60 -24.00 -1.33
CA ILE A 125 -6.27 -23.68 -0.08
C ILE A 125 -7.72 -24.07 -0.21
N THR A 126 -8.13 -25.00 0.63
CA THR A 126 -9.53 -25.35 0.83
C THR A 126 -10.00 -24.64 2.09
N PRO A 127 -10.78 -23.56 1.98
CA PRO A 127 -11.42 -22.96 3.15
C PRO A 127 -12.31 -23.98 3.85
N ASN A 128 -12.54 -23.79 5.15
CA ASN A 128 -13.38 -24.67 5.97
C ASN A 128 -14.89 -24.42 5.78
N LEU A 129 -15.26 -23.39 5.00
CA LEU A 129 -16.65 -23.09 4.61
C LEU A 129 -16.89 -23.35 3.13
N THR A 130 -18.15 -23.61 2.79
CA THR A 130 -18.60 -23.68 1.39
C THR A 130 -18.47 -22.33 0.70
N THR A 131 -18.28 -22.33 -0.62
CA THR A 131 -18.10 -21.10 -1.41
C THR A 131 -19.24 -20.09 -1.24
N PRO A 132 -20.54 -20.47 -1.26
CA PRO A 132 -21.63 -19.52 -1.03
C PRO A 132 -21.58 -18.90 0.37
N ALA A 133 -21.26 -19.71 1.40
CA ALA A 133 -21.13 -19.22 2.77
C ALA A 133 -19.95 -18.22 2.90
N LEU A 134 -18.83 -18.48 2.22
CA LEU A 134 -17.71 -17.53 2.15
C LEU A 134 -18.11 -16.21 1.47
N PHE A 135 -18.86 -16.27 0.36
CA PHE A 135 -19.34 -15.06 -0.31
C PHE A 135 -20.21 -14.21 0.62
N LEU A 136 -21.18 -14.84 1.29
CA LEU A 136 -22.04 -14.14 2.25
C LEU A 136 -21.22 -13.56 3.40
N PHE A 137 -20.29 -14.34 3.95
CA PHE A 137 -19.41 -13.89 5.02
C PHE A 137 -18.55 -12.69 4.58
N GLY A 138 -17.93 -12.74 3.40
CA GLY A 138 -17.14 -11.65 2.84
C GLY A 138 -17.96 -10.39 2.57
N ALA A 139 -19.18 -10.54 2.07
CA ALA A 139 -20.10 -9.42 1.85
C ALA A 139 -20.52 -8.78 3.20
N ALA A 140 -20.89 -9.60 4.19
CA ALA A 140 -21.23 -9.11 5.53
C ALA A 140 -20.04 -8.40 6.18
N LEU A 141 -18.83 -8.97 6.10
CA LEU A 141 -17.61 -8.36 6.64
C LEU A 141 -17.31 -7.02 5.97
N PHE A 142 -17.48 -6.92 4.65
CA PHE A 142 -17.32 -5.66 3.93
C PHE A 142 -18.34 -4.61 4.37
N VAL A 143 -19.61 -4.99 4.57
CA VAL A 143 -20.65 -4.09 5.09
C VAL A 143 -20.31 -3.62 6.51
N CYS A 144 -19.87 -4.53 7.40
CA CYS A 144 -19.45 -4.16 8.75
C CYS A 144 -18.24 -3.22 8.74
N LEU A 145 -17.23 -3.47 7.89
CA LEU A 145 -16.08 -2.59 7.74
C LEU A 145 -16.47 -1.23 7.14
N SER A 146 -17.44 -1.19 6.25
CA SER A 146 -18.03 0.07 5.75
C SER A 146 -18.67 0.84 6.90
N ALA A 147 -19.49 0.18 7.72
CA ALA A 147 -20.07 0.80 8.91
C ALA A 147 -18.98 1.33 9.86
N VAL A 148 -17.91 0.57 10.11
CA VAL A 148 -16.75 1.04 10.89
C VAL A 148 -16.12 2.28 10.26
N ALA A 149 -15.92 2.29 8.95
CA ALA A 149 -15.30 3.40 8.22
C ALA A 149 -16.12 4.69 8.32
N PHE A 150 -17.46 4.58 8.27
CA PHE A 150 -18.38 5.72 8.33
C PHE A 150 -18.77 6.13 9.76
N SER A 151 -18.63 5.24 10.74
CA SER A 151 -18.97 5.53 12.15
C SER A 151 -17.79 6.02 12.98
N ARG A 152 -16.55 5.73 12.59
CA ARG A 152 -15.37 6.24 13.32
C ARG A 152 -15.18 7.73 13.00
N PRO A 153 -15.26 8.65 13.98
CA PRO A 153 -14.79 10.01 13.77
C PRO A 153 -13.31 9.97 13.36
N SER A 154 -12.85 10.96 12.59
CA SER A 154 -11.44 11.11 12.24
C SER A 154 -10.61 11.16 13.52
N ASN A 155 -9.99 10.03 13.88
CA ASN A 155 -9.06 9.97 15.00
C ASN A 155 -7.84 10.83 14.61
N PRO A 156 -7.30 11.70 15.47
CA PRO A 156 -6.02 12.38 15.21
C PRO A 156 -4.91 11.43 14.73
N TRP A 157 -4.98 10.16 15.12
CA TRP A 157 -4.08 9.09 14.66
C TRP A 157 -4.26 8.72 13.18
N ASP A 158 -5.47 8.77 12.65
CA ASP A 158 -5.76 8.47 11.24
C ASP A 158 -5.22 9.55 10.28
N ASP A 159 -5.16 10.80 10.75
CA ASP A 159 -4.68 11.93 9.96
C ASP A 159 -3.14 12.01 9.89
N THR A 160 -2.42 11.17 10.65
CA THR A 160 -0.96 11.31 10.82
C THR A 160 -0.13 10.26 10.07
N VAL A 161 -0.71 9.17 9.53
CA VAL A 161 0.07 8.13 8.81
C VAL A 161 0.17 8.46 7.33
N GLY A 162 1.27 9.08 6.88
CA GLY A 162 1.53 9.32 5.46
C GLY A 162 0.92 10.58 4.87
N LYS A 163 1.69 11.23 3.99
CA LYS A 163 1.24 12.42 3.26
C LYS A 163 0.27 12.06 2.13
N ARG A 164 -0.87 12.74 2.09
CA ARG A 164 -1.88 12.59 1.03
C ARG A 164 -1.33 13.15 -0.30
N PRO A 165 -1.41 12.40 -1.41
CA PRO A 165 -1.08 12.94 -2.72
C PRO A 165 -1.90 14.19 -3.04
N ALA A 166 -1.25 15.26 -3.50
CA ALA A 166 -1.93 16.52 -3.80
C ALA A 166 -3.07 16.37 -4.82
N VAL A 167 -2.86 15.57 -5.87
CA VAL A 167 -3.90 15.28 -6.88
C VAL A 167 -5.08 14.55 -6.25
N LEU A 168 -4.83 13.53 -5.43
CA LEU A 168 -5.91 12.78 -4.78
C LEU A 168 -6.70 13.67 -3.82
N ALA A 169 -6.00 14.47 -3.00
CA ALA A 169 -6.62 15.43 -2.10
C ALA A 169 -7.45 16.47 -2.86
N SER A 170 -6.98 16.95 -4.01
CA SER A 170 -7.73 17.90 -4.85
C SER A 170 -8.99 17.29 -5.46
N VAL A 171 -8.95 16.02 -5.87
CA VAL A 171 -10.12 15.31 -6.40
C VAL A 171 -11.16 15.12 -5.30
N GLN A 172 -10.72 14.74 -4.09
CA GLN A 172 -11.60 14.62 -2.92
C GLN A 172 -12.21 15.96 -2.53
N ALA A 173 -11.42 17.04 -2.54
CA ALA A 173 -11.92 18.39 -2.30
C ALA A 173 -12.93 18.84 -3.35
N GLY A 174 -12.67 18.60 -4.64
CA GLY A 174 -13.61 18.91 -5.70
C GLY A 174 -14.95 18.16 -5.53
N ALA A 175 -14.90 16.87 -5.22
CA ALA A 175 -16.09 16.08 -4.93
C ALA A 175 -16.84 16.57 -3.68
N ALA A 176 -16.12 16.90 -2.61
CA ALA A 176 -16.69 17.46 -1.39
C ALA A 176 -17.38 18.80 -1.65
N HIS A 177 -16.83 19.64 -2.52
CA HIS A 177 -17.44 20.91 -2.92
C HIS A 177 -18.80 20.71 -3.60
N MET A 178 -18.88 19.74 -4.53
CA MET A 178 -20.12 19.42 -5.22
C MET A 178 -21.20 18.90 -4.24
N VAL A 179 -20.80 18.12 -3.24
CA VAL A 179 -21.72 17.61 -2.20
C VAL A 179 -22.16 18.75 -1.27
N ALA A 180 -21.24 19.58 -0.79
CA ALA A 180 -21.52 20.66 0.14
C ALA A 180 -22.48 21.71 -0.47
N GLN A 181 -22.42 21.94 -1.78
CA GLN A 181 -23.38 22.82 -2.49
C GLN A 181 -24.84 22.35 -2.43
N THR A 182 -25.07 21.05 -2.16
CA THR A 182 -26.42 20.49 -2.02
C THR A 182 -26.95 20.52 -0.59
N GLN A 183 -26.12 20.89 0.39
CA GLN A 183 -26.48 21.00 1.80
C GLN A 183 -26.75 22.47 2.18
N PRO A 184 -27.63 22.73 3.18
CA PRO A 184 -27.84 24.08 3.69
C PRO A 184 -26.52 24.68 4.19
N ALA A 185 -26.26 25.93 3.81
CA ALA A 185 -24.98 26.60 4.06
C ALA A 185 -24.65 26.66 5.56
N GLY A 186 -23.52 26.05 5.94
CA GLY A 186 -22.99 26.08 7.30
C GLY A 186 -21.50 25.74 7.32
N PRO A 187 -20.73 26.22 8.31
CA PRO A 187 -19.28 26.01 8.39
C PRO A 187 -18.89 24.52 8.54
N ALA A 188 -19.78 23.67 9.06
CA ALA A 188 -19.57 22.22 9.16
C ALA A 188 -19.87 21.43 7.87
N ALA A 189 -20.61 22.01 6.92
CA ALA A 189 -21.04 21.29 5.71
C ALA A 189 -19.84 20.81 4.86
N TRP A 190 -18.76 21.59 4.81
CA TRP A 190 -17.54 21.22 4.10
C TRP A 190 -16.80 20.05 4.77
N SER A 191 -16.60 20.11 6.09
CA SER A 191 -15.90 19.05 6.83
C SER A 191 -16.68 17.74 6.78
N ASP A 192 -18.00 17.83 6.88
CA ASP A 192 -18.89 16.68 6.79
C ASP A 192 -18.84 16.07 5.39
N ALA A 193 -18.98 16.90 4.34
CA ALA A 193 -18.86 16.43 2.95
C ALA A 193 -17.50 15.78 2.67
N MET A 194 -16.40 16.38 3.15
CA MET A 194 -15.06 15.81 2.99
C MET A 194 -14.95 14.45 3.68
N PHE A 195 -15.43 14.33 4.92
CA PHE A 195 -15.46 13.06 5.65
C PHE A 195 -16.16 11.97 4.84
N TRP A 196 -17.39 12.22 4.37
CA TRP A 196 -18.15 11.25 3.58
C TRP A 196 -17.48 10.88 2.26
N VAL A 197 -16.89 11.86 1.56
CA VAL A 197 -16.17 11.64 0.30
C VAL A 197 -14.93 10.78 0.53
N GLU A 198 -14.11 11.08 1.53
CA GLU A 198 -12.91 10.31 1.85
C GLU A 198 -13.24 8.85 2.17
N ARG A 199 -14.23 8.62 3.03
CA ARG A 199 -14.66 7.25 3.41
C ARG A 199 -15.27 6.49 2.24
N THR A 200 -16.08 7.15 1.42
CA THR A 200 -16.65 6.51 0.21
C THR A 200 -15.56 6.11 -0.76
N PHE A 201 -14.59 6.99 -1.02
CA PHE A 201 -13.49 6.70 -1.92
C PHE A 201 -12.58 5.57 -1.38
N ALA A 202 -12.35 5.52 -0.07
CA ALA A 202 -11.62 4.45 0.58
C ALA A 202 -12.34 3.10 0.39
N MET A 203 -13.64 3.05 0.67
CA MET A 203 -14.44 1.83 0.51
C MET A 203 -14.50 1.35 -0.94
N VAL A 204 -14.59 2.26 -1.92
CA VAL A 204 -14.49 1.93 -3.35
C VAL A 204 -13.13 1.30 -3.67
N CYS A 205 -12.03 1.82 -3.12
CA CYS A 205 -10.71 1.24 -3.30
C CYS A 205 -10.59 -0.14 -2.65
N HIS A 206 -11.12 -0.34 -1.44
CA HIS A 206 -11.17 -1.66 -0.80
C HIS A 206 -12.01 -2.65 -1.62
N ALA A 207 -13.17 -2.24 -2.14
CA ALA A 207 -13.99 -3.06 -3.03
C ALA A 207 -13.23 -3.44 -4.31
N ALA A 208 -12.47 -2.49 -4.88
CA ALA A 208 -11.62 -2.74 -6.04
C ALA A 208 -10.52 -3.77 -5.74
N VAL A 209 -9.88 -3.70 -4.58
CA VAL A 209 -8.88 -4.70 -4.14
C VAL A 209 -9.53 -6.08 -3.99
N VAL A 210 -10.63 -6.19 -3.25
CA VAL A 210 -11.35 -7.45 -3.04
C VAL A 210 -11.77 -8.06 -4.37
N THR A 211 -12.35 -7.25 -5.26
CA THR A 211 -12.76 -7.68 -6.59
C THR A 211 -11.58 -8.19 -7.40
N ALA A 212 -10.44 -7.49 -7.39
CA ALA A 212 -9.24 -7.95 -8.06
C ALA A 212 -8.74 -9.29 -7.50
N LEU A 213 -8.71 -9.47 -6.19
CA LEU A 213 -8.29 -10.73 -5.54
C LEU A 213 -9.21 -11.90 -5.93
N VAL A 214 -10.53 -11.68 -5.89
CA VAL A 214 -11.53 -12.68 -6.30
C VAL A 214 -11.36 -13.03 -7.78
N LEU A 215 -11.23 -12.03 -8.65
CA LEU A 215 -11.04 -12.24 -10.08
C LEU A 215 -9.71 -12.93 -10.39
N ILE A 216 -8.63 -12.62 -9.65
CA ILE A 216 -7.34 -13.31 -9.76
C ILE A 216 -7.50 -14.80 -9.44
N GLY A 217 -8.16 -15.14 -8.34
CA GLY A 217 -8.45 -16.55 -8.02
C GLY A 217 -9.32 -17.23 -9.09
N ALA A 218 -10.43 -16.60 -9.48
CA ALA A 218 -11.37 -17.18 -10.42
C ALA A 218 -10.82 -17.33 -11.85
N LYS A 219 -10.04 -16.35 -12.35
CA LYS A 219 -9.62 -16.32 -13.77
C LYS A 219 -8.16 -16.70 -13.99
N GLN A 220 -7.27 -16.41 -13.05
CA GLN A 220 -5.84 -16.72 -13.18
C GLN A 220 -5.50 -18.03 -12.47
N PHE A 221 -6.04 -18.26 -11.27
CA PHE A 221 -5.79 -19.49 -10.52
C PHE A 221 -6.75 -20.63 -10.91
N ASN A 222 -7.84 -20.31 -11.63
CA ASN A 222 -8.92 -21.23 -11.95
C ASN A 222 -9.53 -21.90 -10.71
N ASP A 223 -9.55 -21.16 -9.60
CA ASP A 223 -10.02 -21.59 -8.29
C ASP A 223 -10.76 -20.44 -7.59
N THR A 224 -12.07 -20.39 -7.79
CA THR A 224 -12.96 -19.38 -7.20
C THR A 224 -12.92 -19.38 -5.67
N PRO A 225 -13.02 -20.53 -4.96
CA PRO A 225 -12.86 -20.59 -3.50
C PRO A 225 -11.59 -19.87 -2.99
N THR A 226 -10.43 -20.10 -3.62
CA THR A 226 -9.18 -19.44 -3.24
C THR A 226 -9.23 -17.93 -3.49
N GLY A 227 -9.85 -17.48 -4.58
CA GLY A 227 -10.04 -16.04 -4.84
C GLY A 227 -10.94 -15.35 -3.81
N VAL A 228 -12.04 -16.01 -3.43
CA VAL A 228 -12.94 -15.52 -2.37
C VAL A 228 -12.23 -15.50 -1.02
N ALA A 229 -11.48 -16.55 -0.69
CA ALA A 229 -10.64 -16.59 0.50
C ALA A 229 -9.62 -15.45 0.53
N ALA A 230 -9.01 -15.10 -0.60
CA ALA A 230 -8.10 -13.96 -0.72
C ALA A 230 -8.78 -12.63 -0.38
N GLY A 231 -9.96 -12.39 -0.95
CA GLY A 231 -10.75 -11.20 -0.64
C GLY A 231 -11.11 -11.12 0.85
N ILE A 232 -11.55 -12.23 1.44
CA ILE A 232 -11.93 -12.29 2.86
C ILE A 232 -10.72 -12.08 3.77
N ILE A 233 -9.61 -12.77 3.51
CA ILE A 233 -8.38 -12.62 4.29
C ILE A 233 -7.92 -11.16 4.24
N TYR A 234 -7.91 -10.52 3.07
CA TYR A 234 -7.58 -9.10 2.97
C TYR A 234 -8.44 -8.21 3.87
N LEU A 235 -9.77 -8.44 3.90
CA LEU A 235 -10.70 -7.70 4.77
C LEU A 235 -10.50 -8.03 6.26
N LEU A 236 -10.16 -9.28 6.57
CA LEU A 236 -10.05 -9.78 7.93
C LEU A 236 -8.78 -9.32 8.63
N ILE A 237 -7.67 -9.11 7.89
CA ILE A 237 -6.41 -8.75 8.54
C ILE A 237 -6.53 -7.38 9.24
N PRO A 238 -6.13 -7.24 10.52
CA PRO A 238 -6.47 -6.08 11.33
C PRO A 238 -5.99 -4.73 10.79
N TYR A 239 -4.85 -4.67 10.10
CA TYR A 239 -4.36 -3.40 9.51
C TYR A 239 -5.22 -2.87 8.35
N THR A 240 -6.07 -3.71 7.74
CA THR A 240 -7.13 -3.25 6.83
C THR A 240 -8.23 -2.53 7.61
N ALA A 241 -8.61 -3.06 8.77
CA ALA A 241 -9.63 -2.44 9.63
C ALA A 241 -9.11 -1.21 10.37
N PHE A 242 -7.82 -1.17 10.72
CA PHE A 242 -7.20 -0.03 11.40
C PHE A 242 -7.18 1.21 10.50
N HIS A 243 -6.91 1.06 9.20
CA HIS A 243 -6.82 2.17 8.26
C HIS A 243 -7.89 2.13 7.15
N VAL A 244 -9.05 1.53 7.44
CA VAL A 244 -10.11 1.26 6.45
C VAL A 244 -10.61 2.52 5.72
N GLY A 245 -10.52 3.69 6.36
CA GLY A 245 -10.92 4.97 5.75
C GLY A 245 -9.79 5.75 5.07
N GLN A 246 -8.56 5.24 5.06
CA GLN A 246 -7.40 6.00 4.58
C GLN A 246 -7.09 5.71 3.11
N VAL A 247 -7.60 6.58 2.23
CA VAL A 247 -7.54 6.41 0.77
C VAL A 247 -6.11 6.30 0.25
N HIS A 248 -5.19 7.12 0.74
CA HIS A 248 -3.80 7.16 0.26
C HIS A 248 -3.01 5.88 0.56
N HIS A 249 -3.49 5.02 1.46
CA HIS A 249 -2.93 3.69 1.69
C HIS A 249 -3.47 2.66 0.70
N VAL A 250 -4.78 2.63 0.48
CA VAL A 250 -5.42 1.59 -0.34
C VAL A 250 -5.39 1.90 -1.84
N TRP A 251 -5.40 3.18 -2.24
CA TRP A 251 -5.39 3.61 -3.64
C TRP A 251 -4.25 3.02 -4.49
N PRO A 252 -2.96 3.16 -4.10
CA PRO A 252 -1.87 2.56 -4.88
C PRO A 252 -1.96 1.03 -4.88
N ALA A 253 -2.37 0.42 -3.77
CA ALA A 253 -2.52 -1.03 -3.65
C ALA A 253 -3.59 -1.57 -4.62
N ALA A 254 -4.73 -0.88 -4.75
CA ALA A 254 -5.80 -1.19 -5.69
C ALA A 254 -5.30 -1.17 -7.14
N LEU A 255 -4.58 -0.12 -7.53
CA LEU A 255 -4.04 0.00 -8.88
C LEU A 255 -2.97 -1.06 -9.18
N VAL A 256 -2.11 -1.38 -8.22
CA VAL A 256 -1.07 -2.40 -8.38
C VAL A 256 -1.70 -3.80 -8.51
N VAL A 257 -2.69 -4.16 -7.67
CA VAL A 257 -3.35 -5.48 -7.78
C VAL A 257 -4.18 -5.61 -9.06
N TRP A 258 -4.81 -4.53 -9.54
CA TRP A 258 -5.46 -4.52 -10.85
C TRP A 258 -4.47 -4.59 -12.02
N SER A 259 -3.27 -4.01 -11.86
CA SER A 259 -2.17 -4.20 -12.82
C SER A 259 -1.75 -5.67 -12.88
N VAL A 260 -1.70 -6.35 -11.74
CA VAL A 260 -1.43 -7.81 -11.66
C VAL A 260 -2.56 -8.59 -12.33
N TYR A 261 -3.83 -8.29 -12.06
CA TYR A 261 -4.96 -8.94 -12.73
C TYR A 261 -4.88 -8.80 -14.26
N THR A 262 -4.56 -7.61 -14.74
CA THR A 262 -4.49 -7.28 -16.17
C THR A 262 -3.14 -7.60 -16.82
N PHE A 263 -2.26 -8.41 -16.19
CA PHE A 263 -0.91 -8.67 -16.68
C PHE A 263 -0.85 -9.21 -18.13
N ARG A 264 -1.90 -9.89 -18.61
CA ARG A 264 -2.01 -10.37 -20.00
C ARG A 264 -2.30 -9.25 -21.02
N ARG A 265 -2.56 -8.03 -20.57
CA ARG A 265 -2.79 -6.83 -21.37
C ARG A 265 -1.78 -5.75 -20.96
N PRO A 266 -0.53 -5.81 -21.48
CA PRO A 266 0.58 -4.99 -20.97
C PRO A 266 0.29 -3.49 -21.00
N LEU A 267 -0.47 -3.02 -22.00
CA LEU A 267 -0.88 -1.62 -22.08
C LEU A 267 -1.75 -1.20 -20.88
N LEU A 268 -2.75 -2.01 -20.51
CA LEU A 268 -3.62 -1.72 -19.37
C LEU A 268 -2.89 -1.84 -18.04
N ALA A 269 -2.07 -2.89 -17.87
CA ALA A 269 -1.23 -3.06 -16.68
C ALA A 269 -0.26 -1.87 -16.52
N GLY A 270 0.35 -1.42 -17.62
CA GLY A 270 1.19 -0.23 -17.65
C GLY A 270 0.41 1.03 -17.29
N SER A 271 -0.77 1.23 -17.87
CA SER A 271 -1.61 2.41 -17.59
C SER A 271 -2.03 2.49 -16.12
N LEU A 272 -2.47 1.39 -15.51
CA LEU A 272 -2.83 1.33 -14.09
C LEU A 272 -1.62 1.60 -13.18
N MET A 273 -0.48 0.97 -13.47
CA MET A 273 0.78 1.25 -12.77
C MET A 273 1.18 2.72 -12.93
N GLY A 274 1.02 3.30 -14.12
CA GLY A 274 1.36 4.68 -14.37
C GLY A 274 0.47 5.69 -13.65
N VAL A 275 -0.83 5.39 -13.45
CA VAL A 275 -1.70 6.17 -12.56
C VAL A 275 -1.23 6.06 -11.11
N ALA A 276 -0.81 4.86 -10.67
CA ALA A 276 -0.28 4.65 -9.33
C ALA A 276 0.99 5.48 -9.11
N ILE A 277 1.93 5.47 -10.06
CA ILE A 277 3.16 6.29 -10.03
C ILE A 277 2.86 7.78 -10.08
N GLY A 278 1.91 8.19 -10.93
CA GLY A 278 1.55 9.59 -11.12
C GLY A 278 0.84 10.21 -9.91
N THR A 279 0.30 9.38 -9.01
CA THR A 279 -0.36 9.81 -7.77
C THR A 279 0.47 9.51 -6.53
N THR A 280 1.22 8.41 -6.49
CA THR A 280 2.07 8.00 -5.36
C THR A 280 3.44 7.62 -5.90
N PHE A 281 4.52 8.08 -5.26
CA PHE A 281 5.87 7.87 -5.80
C PHE A 281 6.35 6.40 -5.75
N PHE A 282 6.07 5.67 -4.66
CA PHE A 282 6.68 4.35 -4.40
C PHE A 282 6.42 3.23 -5.43
N PRO A 283 5.26 3.15 -6.11
CA PRO A 283 5.06 2.23 -7.23
C PRO A 283 6.14 2.33 -8.33
N VAL A 284 6.86 3.46 -8.45
CA VAL A 284 7.96 3.60 -9.42
C VAL A 284 9.09 2.60 -9.17
N LEU A 285 9.27 2.19 -7.91
CA LEU A 285 10.31 1.24 -7.50
C LEU A 285 10.02 -0.17 -8.00
N LEU A 286 8.79 -0.45 -8.45
CA LEU A 286 8.40 -1.72 -9.07
C LEU A 286 8.87 -1.83 -10.53
N LEU A 287 9.23 -0.72 -11.19
CA LEU A 287 9.59 -0.72 -12.62
C LEU A 287 10.66 -1.74 -12.98
N PRO A 288 11.79 -1.89 -12.26
CA PRO A 288 12.79 -2.93 -12.53
C PRO A 288 12.19 -4.33 -12.71
N VAL A 289 11.36 -4.76 -11.75
CA VAL A 289 10.73 -6.09 -11.72
C VAL A 289 9.76 -6.26 -12.89
N TRP A 290 8.93 -5.25 -13.15
CA TRP A 290 7.91 -5.29 -14.20
C TRP A 290 8.50 -5.24 -15.61
N LEU A 291 9.59 -4.49 -15.80
CA LEU A 291 10.34 -4.46 -17.06
C LEU A 291 11.02 -5.80 -17.33
N GLN A 292 11.58 -6.43 -16.29
CA GLN A 292 12.14 -7.78 -16.39
C GLN A 292 11.05 -8.80 -16.75
N PHE A 293 9.89 -8.75 -16.08
CA PHE A 293 8.75 -9.64 -16.36
C PHE A 293 8.27 -9.54 -17.82
N TYR A 294 8.16 -8.34 -18.38
CA TYR A 294 7.71 -8.16 -19.76
C TYR A 294 8.81 -8.27 -20.82
N ARG A 295 10.07 -8.50 -20.42
CA ARG A 295 11.23 -8.48 -21.31
C ARG A 295 11.04 -9.43 -22.50
N GLY A 296 11.12 -8.86 -23.71
CA GLY A 296 10.97 -9.59 -24.97
C GLY A 296 9.55 -10.02 -25.32
N ARG A 297 8.53 -9.68 -24.52
CA ARG A 297 7.14 -10.13 -24.71
C ARG A 297 6.09 -9.02 -24.72
N GLY A 298 6.30 -7.94 -23.96
CA GLY A 298 5.32 -6.87 -23.83
C GLY A 298 5.84 -5.50 -23.40
N THR A 299 7.16 -5.34 -23.23
CA THR A 299 7.77 -4.15 -22.59
C THR A 299 7.33 -2.84 -23.21
N GLY A 300 7.33 -2.71 -24.55
CA GLY A 300 6.98 -1.45 -25.21
C GLY A 300 5.52 -1.02 -24.98
N ARG A 301 4.58 -1.97 -24.92
CA ARG A 301 3.17 -1.68 -24.62
C ARG A 301 2.97 -1.28 -23.17
N PHE A 302 3.64 -1.98 -22.26
CA PHE A 302 3.65 -1.64 -20.84
C PHE A 302 4.19 -0.22 -20.62
N LEU A 303 5.37 0.09 -21.18
CA LEU A 303 5.98 1.42 -21.10
C LEU A 303 5.10 2.50 -21.73
N LEU A 304 4.45 2.23 -22.87
CA LEU A 304 3.54 3.20 -23.48
C LEU A 304 2.39 3.56 -22.54
N GLY A 305 1.72 2.54 -21.98
CA GLY A 305 0.59 2.75 -21.08
C GLY A 305 1.01 3.51 -19.82
N LEU A 306 2.16 3.12 -19.26
CA LEU A 306 2.75 3.71 -18.06
C LEU A 306 3.15 5.17 -18.28
N SER A 307 3.92 5.46 -19.33
CA SER A 307 4.39 6.81 -19.60
C SER A 307 3.23 7.77 -19.85
N VAL A 308 2.21 7.35 -20.61
CA VAL A 308 1.05 8.21 -20.89
C VAL A 308 0.33 8.59 -19.59
N THR A 309 -0.02 7.62 -18.74
CA THR A 309 -0.79 7.92 -17.53
C THR A 309 0.04 8.59 -16.43
N SER A 310 1.33 8.25 -16.28
CA SER A 310 2.22 8.95 -15.35
C SER A 310 2.48 10.40 -15.75
N VAL A 311 2.65 10.69 -17.05
CA VAL A 311 2.81 12.08 -17.53
C VAL A 311 1.54 12.88 -17.30
N VAL A 312 0.36 12.30 -17.53
CA VAL A 312 -0.92 12.97 -17.23
C VAL A 312 -1.05 13.24 -15.72
N GLY A 313 -0.75 12.26 -14.87
CA GLY A 313 -0.79 12.43 -13.41
C GLY A 313 0.19 13.49 -12.90
N LEU A 314 1.42 13.50 -13.43
CA LEU A 314 2.42 14.51 -13.11
C LEU A 314 1.99 15.90 -13.60
N ALA A 315 1.47 16.01 -14.83
CA ALA A 315 0.96 17.28 -15.37
C ALA A 315 -0.20 17.82 -14.54
N ALA A 316 -1.13 16.96 -14.10
CA ALA A 316 -2.21 17.34 -13.20
C ALA A 316 -1.67 17.84 -11.84
N THR A 317 -0.66 17.16 -11.28
CA THR A 317 0.01 17.59 -10.04
C THR A 317 0.66 18.96 -10.21
N LEU A 318 1.43 19.16 -11.27
CA LEU A 318 2.12 20.43 -11.54
C LEU A 318 1.13 21.57 -11.80
N LEU A 319 0.04 21.28 -12.52
CA LEU A 319 -1.04 22.25 -12.73
C LEU A 319 -1.66 22.66 -11.40
N LEU A 320 -1.96 21.70 -10.51
CA LEU A 320 -2.53 21.98 -9.18
C LEU A 320 -1.58 22.81 -8.31
N VAL A 321 -0.30 22.46 -8.26
CA VAL A 321 0.71 23.22 -7.50
C VAL A 321 0.85 24.63 -8.06
N LYS A 322 0.74 24.79 -9.39
CA LYS A 322 0.73 26.11 -10.04
C LYS A 322 -0.53 26.92 -9.71
N THR A 323 -1.73 26.33 -9.78
CA THR A 323 -2.99 27.04 -9.51
C THR A 323 -3.15 27.43 -8.05
N THR A 324 -2.55 26.68 -7.12
CA THR A 324 -2.54 26.99 -5.68
C THR A 324 -1.44 27.98 -5.27
N GLY A 325 -0.70 28.54 -6.24
CA GLY A 325 0.36 29.52 -5.96
C GLY A 325 1.61 28.93 -5.30
N GLN A 326 1.72 27.61 -5.21
CA GLN A 326 2.89 26.91 -4.65
C GLN A 326 3.96 26.64 -5.73
N PHE A 327 3.74 27.13 -6.96
CA PHE A 327 4.64 27.19 -8.10
C PHE A 327 5.88 28.08 -7.92
N PRO A 328 7.17 27.69 -7.77
CA PRO A 328 7.80 26.35 -7.79
C PRO A 328 8.12 25.77 -6.40
N ASP A 329 7.96 26.54 -5.32
CA ASP A 329 8.43 26.19 -3.98
C ASP A 329 7.81 24.89 -3.43
N GLY A 330 6.56 24.57 -3.77
CA GLY A 330 5.90 23.33 -3.41
C GLY A 330 6.52 22.09 -4.06
N VAL A 331 6.98 22.22 -5.31
CA VAL A 331 7.74 21.16 -5.99
C VAL A 331 9.07 20.97 -5.30
N TRP A 332 9.81 22.07 -5.05
CA TRP A 332 11.08 22.02 -4.34
C TRP A 332 10.94 21.44 -2.94
N ARG A 333 9.92 21.85 -2.17
CA ARG A 333 9.64 21.32 -0.82
C ARG A 333 9.41 19.82 -0.85
N THR A 334 8.58 19.33 -1.78
CA THR A 334 8.31 17.90 -1.97
C THR A 334 9.59 17.15 -2.34
N LEU A 335 10.38 17.75 -3.23
CA LEU A 335 11.65 17.17 -3.66
C LEU A 335 12.71 17.17 -2.55
N ASN A 336 12.54 17.97 -1.51
CA ASN A 336 13.52 18.19 -0.46
C ASN A 336 13.09 17.57 0.90
N LEU A 337 12.03 16.75 0.92
CA LEU A 337 11.53 16.10 2.14
C LEU A 337 12.53 15.07 2.68
N SER A 338 12.71 15.06 4.01
CA SER A 338 13.54 14.08 4.71
C SER A 338 12.94 12.67 4.67
N ASP A 339 11.62 12.53 4.50
CA ASP A 339 10.90 11.26 4.50
C ASP A 339 11.48 10.23 3.50
N TRP A 340 11.87 10.70 2.31
CA TRP A 340 12.41 9.86 1.24
C TRP A 340 13.88 10.14 0.89
N GLN A 341 14.49 11.17 1.50
CA GLN A 341 15.93 11.43 1.37
C GLN A 341 16.71 10.88 2.58
N PRO A 342 17.41 9.74 2.44
CA PRO A 342 18.05 9.04 3.56
C PRO A 342 19.26 9.78 4.15
N TRP A 343 19.84 10.75 3.44
CA TRP A 343 20.95 11.60 3.91
C TRP A 343 20.49 12.83 4.72
N LYS A 344 19.19 12.94 5.02
CA LYS A 344 18.65 14.00 5.86
C LYS A 344 18.13 13.49 7.18
N VAL A 345 18.24 14.36 8.19
CA VAL A 345 17.65 14.13 9.52
C VAL A 345 16.14 13.94 9.35
N PRO A 346 15.58 12.80 9.79
CA PRO A 346 14.15 12.54 9.73
C PRO A 346 13.41 13.48 10.67
N THR A 347 12.30 14.05 10.18
CA THR A 347 11.42 14.91 10.99
C THR A 347 10.11 14.20 11.32
N ALA A 348 9.71 13.24 10.49
CA ALA A 348 8.54 12.42 10.72
C ALA A 348 8.86 11.30 11.73
N GLU A 349 7.87 10.96 12.53
CA GLU A 349 7.94 9.89 13.50
C GLU A 349 8.26 8.53 12.82
N SER A 350 9.26 7.81 13.33
CA SER A 350 9.58 6.42 12.97
C SER A 350 10.67 5.85 13.87
N ILE A 351 11.15 4.63 13.61
CA ILE A 351 12.36 4.09 14.25
C ILE A 351 13.56 5.03 14.12
N TRP A 352 13.65 5.79 13.02
CA TRP A 352 14.79 6.65 12.72
C TRP A 352 14.85 7.92 13.56
N THR A 353 13.77 8.22 14.30
CA THR A 353 13.75 9.32 15.28
C THR A 353 14.25 8.89 16.67
N GLY A 354 14.20 7.60 17.01
CA GLY A 354 14.69 7.09 18.29
C GLY A 354 15.99 6.27 18.19
N ALA A 355 16.36 5.79 17.00
CA ALA A 355 17.68 5.24 16.70
C ALA A 355 18.60 6.31 16.09
N ASN A 356 19.91 6.06 16.04
CA ASN A 356 20.81 6.93 15.30
C ASN A 356 20.45 6.90 13.80
N TRP A 357 19.88 8.01 13.32
CA TRP A 357 19.35 8.17 11.97
C TRP A 357 20.40 7.96 10.87
N ALA A 358 21.71 8.08 11.17
CA ALA A 358 22.77 7.86 10.20
C ALA A 358 22.77 6.43 9.61
N TYR A 359 22.32 5.43 10.38
CA TYR A 359 22.20 4.04 9.89
C TYR A 359 21.14 3.84 8.81
N ARG A 360 20.26 4.84 8.59
CA ARG A 360 19.27 4.83 7.52
C ARG A 360 19.89 4.80 6.13
N LEU A 361 21.03 5.49 5.95
CA LEU A 361 21.70 5.56 4.65
C LEU A 361 22.27 4.20 4.20
N PRO A 362 23.02 3.45 5.03
CA PRO A 362 23.41 2.07 4.70
C PRO A 362 22.22 1.17 4.35
N VAL A 363 21.12 1.21 5.12
CA VAL A 363 19.92 0.41 4.85
C VAL A 363 19.31 0.77 3.49
N PHE A 364 19.24 2.07 3.18
CA PHE A 364 18.80 2.53 1.87
C PHE A 364 19.72 2.04 0.73
N ILE A 365 21.05 2.08 0.90
CA ILE A 365 21.99 1.61 -0.12
C ILE A 365 21.78 0.12 -0.42
N VAL A 366 21.61 -0.70 0.62
CA VAL A 366 21.29 -2.13 0.46
C VAL A 366 19.96 -2.32 -0.28
N TYR A 367 18.93 -1.55 0.09
CA TYR A 367 17.63 -1.58 -0.59
C TYR A 367 17.72 -1.14 -2.06
N ALA A 368 18.44 -0.06 -2.36
CA ALA A 368 18.65 0.40 -3.73
C ALA A 368 19.39 -0.65 -4.56
N GLY A 369 20.41 -1.30 -3.97
CA GLY A 369 21.08 -2.46 -4.55
C GLY A 369 20.12 -3.60 -4.85
N PHE A 370 19.20 -3.92 -3.94
CA PHE A 370 18.14 -4.92 -4.15
C PHE A 370 17.20 -4.55 -5.30
N VAL A 371 16.73 -3.30 -5.37
CA VAL A 371 15.85 -2.82 -6.45
C VAL A 371 16.56 -2.89 -7.81
N ILE A 372 17.82 -2.45 -7.89
CA ILE A 372 18.62 -2.51 -9.12
C ILE A 372 18.88 -3.97 -9.53
N THR A 373 19.28 -4.81 -8.58
CA THR A 373 19.56 -6.23 -8.86
C THR A 373 18.31 -6.95 -9.32
N SER A 374 17.11 -6.60 -8.82
CA SER A 374 15.85 -7.21 -9.27
C SER A 374 15.56 -7.08 -10.77
N PHE A 375 16.16 -6.10 -11.46
CA PHE A 375 16.11 -6.00 -12.93
C PHE A 375 16.88 -7.13 -13.64
N LEU A 376 17.95 -7.60 -13.01
CA LEU A 376 18.91 -8.56 -13.55
C LEU A 376 18.69 -9.97 -13.00
N TRP A 377 18.44 -10.09 -11.69
CA TRP A 377 18.37 -11.33 -10.96
C TRP A 377 17.55 -11.19 -9.66
N PRO A 378 16.74 -12.18 -9.27
CA PRO A 378 16.45 -13.44 -9.97
C PRO A 378 15.53 -13.23 -11.18
N PRO A 379 15.48 -14.16 -12.15
CA PRO A 379 14.66 -14.00 -13.35
C PRO A 379 13.17 -14.13 -13.03
N VAL A 380 12.42 -13.06 -13.25
CA VAL A 380 10.96 -13.02 -13.11
C VAL A 380 10.29 -13.43 -14.42
N ARG A 381 9.87 -14.69 -14.51
CA ARG A 381 9.30 -15.30 -15.74
C ARG A 381 7.80 -15.57 -15.65
N ASN A 382 7.26 -15.68 -14.45
CA ASN A 382 5.86 -15.99 -14.21
C ASN A 382 5.20 -15.04 -13.21
N LEU A 383 3.87 -15.06 -13.17
CA LEU A 383 3.05 -14.17 -12.34
C LEU A 383 3.36 -14.32 -10.84
N GLY A 384 3.67 -15.53 -10.38
CA GLY A 384 4.04 -15.77 -8.98
C GLY A 384 5.28 -14.97 -8.60
N GLN A 385 6.36 -15.13 -9.36
CA GLN A 385 7.61 -14.40 -9.15
C GLN A 385 7.39 -12.89 -9.22
N LEU A 386 6.57 -12.41 -10.16
CA LEU A 386 6.24 -10.98 -10.26
C LEU A 386 5.58 -10.46 -8.98
N VAL A 387 4.58 -11.18 -8.46
CA VAL A 387 3.87 -10.82 -7.23
C VAL A 387 4.81 -10.85 -6.03
N ALA A 388 5.62 -11.91 -5.88
CA ALA A 388 6.53 -12.08 -4.75
C ALA A 388 7.63 -11.00 -4.71
N VAL A 389 8.31 -10.74 -5.84
CA VAL A 389 9.35 -9.70 -5.88
C VAL A 389 8.72 -8.31 -5.77
N SER A 390 7.53 -8.06 -6.34
CA SER A 390 6.82 -6.79 -6.16
C SER A 390 6.44 -6.54 -4.69
N ALA A 391 5.99 -7.58 -3.97
CA ALA A 391 5.74 -7.49 -2.53
C ALA A 391 7.04 -7.20 -1.76
N ALA A 392 8.12 -7.93 -2.05
CA ALA A 392 9.42 -7.72 -1.42
C ALA A 392 9.97 -6.30 -1.64
N VAL A 393 9.83 -5.74 -2.84
CA VAL A 393 10.21 -4.35 -3.12
C VAL A 393 9.43 -3.36 -2.26
N GLN A 394 8.11 -3.51 -2.15
CA GLN A 394 7.30 -2.60 -1.33
C GLN A 394 7.53 -2.76 0.18
N ILE A 395 7.75 -4.00 0.64
CA ILE A 395 8.15 -4.25 2.03
C ILE A 395 9.51 -3.62 2.31
N GLY A 396 10.45 -3.70 1.35
CA GLY A 396 11.77 -3.12 1.47
C GLY A 396 11.79 -1.61 1.71
N VAL A 397 10.77 -0.89 1.20
CA VAL A 397 10.58 0.55 1.48
C VAL A 397 10.44 0.82 2.97
N GLN A 398 9.78 -0.08 3.71
CA GLN A 398 9.48 0.10 5.13
C GLN A 398 10.74 0.21 5.99
N PHE A 399 11.86 -0.38 5.57
CA PHE A 399 13.08 -0.36 6.35
C PHE A 399 13.72 1.02 6.40
N TRP A 400 13.72 1.78 5.30
CA TRP A 400 14.47 3.05 5.21
C TRP A 400 13.58 4.29 5.11
N PHE A 401 12.28 4.14 4.86
CA PHE A 401 11.37 5.27 4.77
C PHE A 401 11.20 5.94 6.15
N ALA A 402 11.40 7.26 6.22
CA ALA A 402 11.48 7.97 7.50
C ALA A 402 10.12 8.36 8.08
N ASP A 403 9.11 8.56 7.24
CA ASP A 403 7.75 8.72 7.73
C ASP A 403 7.23 7.33 8.05
N ARG A 404 7.11 7.01 9.35
CA ARG A 404 6.32 5.87 9.85
C ARG A 404 6.61 4.50 9.20
N GLY A 405 7.88 4.26 8.85
CA GLY A 405 8.34 3.01 8.25
C GLY A 405 7.86 1.79 9.04
N GLY A 406 7.18 0.86 8.36
CA GLY A 406 6.54 -0.32 8.95
C GLY A 406 5.02 -0.23 9.04
N LEU A 407 4.43 0.98 9.01
CA LEU A 407 2.97 1.16 9.12
C LEU A 407 2.22 1.05 7.78
N TYR A 408 2.89 1.21 6.62
CA TYR A 408 2.27 1.15 5.29
C TYR A 408 2.02 -0.28 4.78
N VAL A 409 1.52 -1.16 5.66
CA VAL A 409 1.27 -2.57 5.33
C VAL A 409 0.26 -2.71 4.19
N LEU A 410 -0.73 -1.81 4.13
CA LEU A 410 -1.76 -1.82 3.10
C LEU A 410 -1.24 -1.65 1.67
N TRP A 411 -0.08 -1.02 1.46
CA TRP A 411 0.51 -0.89 0.12
C TRP A 411 0.78 -2.26 -0.52
N TYR A 412 1.26 -3.21 0.28
CA TYR A 412 1.68 -4.53 -0.18
C TYR A 412 0.79 -5.67 0.33
N ALA A 413 -0.15 -5.42 1.25
CA ALA A 413 -1.02 -6.45 1.80
C ALA A 413 -1.76 -7.29 0.74
N PRO A 414 -2.35 -6.71 -0.34
CA PRO A 414 -3.00 -7.54 -1.36
C PRO A 414 -2.01 -8.47 -2.07
N LEU A 415 -0.77 -8.01 -2.31
CA LEU A 415 0.27 -8.84 -2.90
C LEU A 415 0.72 -9.93 -1.94
N LEU A 416 0.85 -9.63 -0.65
CA LEU A 416 1.14 -10.64 0.38
C LEU A 416 0.07 -11.70 0.45
N VAL A 417 -1.21 -11.32 0.44
CA VAL A 417 -2.32 -12.28 0.39
C VAL A 417 -2.18 -13.19 -0.84
N LEU A 418 -1.82 -12.65 -2.01
CA LEU A 418 -1.53 -13.47 -3.19
C LEU A 418 -0.29 -14.37 -3.00
N VAL A 419 0.78 -13.92 -2.33
CA VAL A 419 1.96 -14.75 -2.00
C VAL A 419 1.56 -15.93 -1.09
N VAL A 420 0.68 -15.70 -0.13
CA VAL A 420 0.20 -16.73 0.81
C VAL A 420 -0.69 -17.76 0.12
N LEU A 421 -1.65 -17.29 -0.69
CA LEU A 421 -2.74 -18.11 -1.21
C LEU A 421 -2.52 -18.62 -2.64
N ARG A 422 -1.48 -18.17 -3.35
CA ARG A 422 -1.29 -18.58 -4.75
C ARG A 422 -1.06 -20.10 -4.88
N PRO A 423 -1.64 -20.73 -5.91
CA PRO A 423 -1.22 -22.06 -6.36
C PRO A 423 0.10 -21.99 -7.15
N ASN A 424 0.47 -23.08 -7.82
CA ASN A 424 1.56 -23.06 -8.77
C ASN A 424 1.19 -22.18 -9.99
N LEU A 425 1.94 -21.10 -10.20
CA LEU A 425 1.70 -20.13 -11.28
C LEU A 425 2.78 -20.19 -12.38
N ALA A 426 3.56 -21.27 -12.47
CA ALA A 426 4.66 -21.40 -13.42
C ALA A 426 4.24 -21.14 -14.89
N ASP A 427 3.00 -21.49 -15.23
CA ASP A 427 2.45 -21.35 -16.59
C ASP A 427 1.88 -19.95 -16.87
N LEU A 428 1.72 -19.11 -15.86
CA LEU A 428 1.19 -17.75 -16.02
C LEU A 428 2.30 -16.78 -16.42
N GLN A 429 2.68 -16.82 -17.69
CA GLN A 429 3.72 -15.99 -18.29
C GLN A 429 3.13 -14.76 -19.01
N PRO A 430 3.91 -13.69 -19.23
CA PRO A 430 3.49 -12.54 -20.04
C PRO A 430 3.09 -13.00 -21.46
N PRO A 431 2.13 -12.30 -22.10
CA PRO A 431 1.61 -12.67 -23.40
C PRO A 431 2.70 -12.55 -24.48
N LEU A 432 2.61 -13.37 -25.53
CA LEU A 432 3.53 -13.27 -26.67
C LEU A 432 3.42 -11.90 -27.37
N PRO A 433 4.52 -11.40 -27.98
CA PRO A 433 4.48 -10.15 -28.72
C PRO A 433 3.46 -10.21 -29.85
N ARG A 434 2.46 -9.34 -29.81
CA ARG A 434 1.58 -9.09 -30.97
C ARG A 434 2.17 -7.95 -31.82
N PRO A 435 1.93 -7.91 -33.15
CA PRO A 435 2.27 -6.75 -33.98
C PRO A 435 1.62 -5.46 -33.46
N TRP A 436 2.31 -4.33 -33.58
CA TRP A 436 1.72 -3.03 -33.22
C TRP A 436 0.63 -2.62 -34.22
N PRO A 437 -0.44 -1.92 -33.80
CA PRO A 437 -1.40 -1.34 -34.72
C PRO A 437 -0.70 -0.42 -35.73
N ARG A 438 -1.12 -0.46 -37.00
CA ARG A 438 -0.49 0.29 -38.10
C ARG A 438 -0.40 1.80 -37.84
N PHE A 439 -1.34 2.37 -37.08
CA PHE A 439 -1.32 3.79 -36.76
C PHE A 439 -0.19 4.14 -35.78
N VAL A 440 0.06 3.31 -34.75
CA VAL A 440 1.15 3.53 -33.78
C VAL A 440 2.49 3.50 -34.48
N VAL A 441 2.68 2.56 -35.40
CA VAL A 441 3.89 2.46 -36.22
C VAL A 441 4.07 3.70 -37.10
N ARG A 442 2.99 4.23 -37.67
CA ARG A 442 3.02 5.46 -38.48
C ARG A 442 3.37 6.69 -37.66
N VAL A 443 2.74 6.88 -36.50
CA VAL A 443 3.04 7.98 -35.57
C VAL A 443 4.49 7.89 -35.09
N GLY A 444 4.96 6.69 -34.73
CA GLY A 444 6.35 6.46 -34.34
C GLY A 444 7.35 6.84 -35.44
N ARG A 445 7.10 6.42 -36.68
CA ARG A 445 7.94 6.84 -37.84
C ARG A 445 7.89 8.34 -38.07
N TRP A 446 6.71 8.95 -38.00
CA TRP A 446 6.55 10.39 -38.17
C TRP A 446 7.34 11.18 -37.10
N LEU A 447 7.29 10.76 -35.83
CA LEU A 447 8.05 11.37 -34.75
C LEU A 447 9.56 11.20 -34.94
N LEU A 448 10.01 9.99 -35.30
CA LEU A 448 11.44 9.71 -35.55
C LEU A 448 11.99 10.55 -36.72
N ASN A 449 11.20 10.76 -37.77
CA ASN A 449 11.59 11.58 -38.91
C ASN A 449 11.70 13.09 -38.59
N ARG A 450 11.20 13.54 -37.43
CA ARG A 450 11.34 14.93 -36.96
C ARG A 450 12.53 15.16 -36.03
N ILE A 451 13.21 14.10 -35.59
CA ILE A 451 14.46 14.22 -34.84
C ILE A 451 15.56 14.50 -35.86
N PRO A 452 16.28 15.64 -35.81
CA PRO A 452 17.38 15.91 -36.73
C PRO A 452 18.47 14.87 -36.49
N THR A 453 18.56 13.86 -37.36
CA THR A 453 19.70 12.95 -37.34
C THR A 453 20.87 13.69 -37.94
N GLY A 454 21.70 14.29 -37.08
CA GLY A 454 23.01 14.77 -37.48
C GLY A 454 23.81 13.62 -38.11
N GLY A 455 23.91 13.62 -39.44
CA GLY A 455 24.97 12.98 -40.23
C GLY A 455 25.20 11.46 -40.13
N ILE A 456 24.41 10.66 -39.41
CA ILE A 456 24.63 9.20 -39.34
C ILE A 456 23.61 8.46 -40.20
N THR A 457 24.06 8.09 -41.40
CA THR A 457 23.39 7.18 -42.34
C THR A 457 23.22 5.79 -41.74
N ARG A 458 22.10 5.52 -41.04
CA ARG A 458 21.71 4.15 -40.68
C ARG A 458 20.90 3.52 -41.82
N ARG A 459 21.48 2.53 -42.50
CA ARG A 459 20.72 1.52 -43.26
C ARG A 459 19.78 0.83 -42.27
N VAL A 460 18.48 1.07 -42.40
CA VAL A 460 17.45 0.35 -41.65
C VAL A 460 17.38 -1.07 -42.22
N PRO A 461 17.59 -2.13 -41.44
CA PRO A 461 17.32 -3.48 -41.92
C PRO A 461 15.80 -3.58 -42.13
N VAL A 462 15.41 -3.91 -43.37
CA VAL A 462 14.04 -4.22 -43.75
C VAL A 462 13.59 -5.40 -42.90
N MET A 463 12.79 -5.12 -41.86
CA MET A 463 12.13 -6.16 -41.08
C MET A 463 11.04 -6.74 -41.98
N ALA A 464 11.37 -7.86 -42.63
CA ALA A 464 10.45 -8.61 -43.48
C ALA A 464 9.23 -9.00 -42.66
N ILE A 465 8.06 -8.54 -43.12
CA ILE A 465 6.77 -8.99 -42.64
C ILE A 465 6.52 -10.35 -43.28
N ARG A 466 6.57 -11.42 -42.48
CA ARG A 466 5.78 -12.63 -42.69
C ARG A 466 5.13 -13.01 -41.37
#